data_AF-A0A6I4TRF8-F1
#
_entry.id   AF-A0A6I4TRF8-F1
#
_cell.length_a   1.000
_cell.length_b   1.000
_cell.length_c   1.000
_cell.angle_alpha   90.00
_cell.angle_beta   90.00
_cell.angle_gamma   90.00
#
_symmetry.space_group_name_H-M   'P 1'
#
loop_
_entity.id
_entity.type
_entity.pdbx_description
1 polymer ?
#
loop_
_entity_poly.entity_id
_entity_poly.type
_entity_poly.pdbx_seq_one_letter_code
_entity_poly.pdbx_strand_id
1 'polypeptide(L)'
;MRAMHCLAVAGLAAALAAIPVVAAGQDAPVRTPPDLSRFLSFESQMEPAELDQAVREASAHPLGSMENPIRAEGPPGQRAYLERLRCGDGTAPAFKRQGSGGPSPFGGVIDYYAVQCQEQMIQSLVMDMYHPGYRERRPVPGFTIRPAE
;
A
#
# COMPACT_ATOMS: atom_id res chain seq x y z
N MET A 1 -78.54 12.46 -31.09
CA MET A 1 -78.68 13.48 -30.03
C MET A 1 -77.35 13.53 -29.29
N ARG A 2 -76.49 14.55 -29.51
CA ARG A 2 -76.29 15.75 -28.65
C ARG A 2 -76.22 15.38 -27.15
N ALA A 3 -75.32 15.87 -26.30
CA ALA A 3 -74.11 16.68 -26.35
C ALA A 3 -73.66 16.84 -24.87
N MET A 4 -72.48 17.44 -24.65
CA MET A 4 -72.09 18.23 -23.46
C MET A 4 -71.59 17.53 -22.19
N HIS A 5 -70.25 17.49 -22.10
CA HIS A 5 -69.39 18.20 -21.13
C HIS A 5 -69.87 18.40 -19.68
N CYS A 6 -69.05 17.93 -18.73
CA CYS A 6 -68.79 18.64 -17.47
C CYS A 6 -67.31 18.48 -17.09
N LEU A 7 -66.59 19.60 -17.00
CA LEU A 7 -65.23 19.70 -16.46
C LEU A 7 -65.27 19.49 -14.94
N ALA A 8 -64.28 18.79 -14.39
CA ALA A 8 -63.75 19.06 -13.05
C ALA A 8 -62.25 18.76 -13.01
N VAL A 9 -61.50 19.76 -12.59
CA VAL A 9 -60.05 19.83 -12.46
C VAL A 9 -59.62 19.25 -11.10
N ALA A 10 -58.66 18.33 -11.09
CA ALA A 10 -57.81 17.98 -9.94
C ALA A 10 -56.67 17.09 -10.49
N GLY A 11 -55.39 17.22 -10.19
CA GLY A 11 -54.64 18.10 -9.31
C GLY A 11 -53.16 17.75 -9.53
N LEU A 12 -52.31 18.78 -9.45
CA LEU A 12 -50.87 18.74 -9.58
C LEU A 12 -50.23 17.95 -8.43
N ALA A 13 -49.28 17.05 -8.71
CA ALA A 13 -48.18 16.73 -7.79
C ALA A 13 -47.01 16.06 -8.53
N ALA A 14 -46.12 16.86 -9.11
CA ALA A 14 -44.80 16.40 -9.53
C ALA A 14 -43.94 16.23 -8.27
N ALA A 15 -43.71 14.99 -7.85
CA ALA A 15 -42.79 14.67 -6.76
C ALA A 15 -41.35 14.78 -7.26
N LEU A 16 -40.72 15.94 -7.04
CA LEU A 16 -39.27 16.11 -7.11
C LEU A 16 -38.63 15.32 -5.96
N ALA A 17 -38.10 14.14 -6.26
CA ALA A 17 -37.26 13.39 -5.34
C ALA A 17 -35.92 14.13 -5.18
N ALA A 18 -35.73 14.78 -4.03
CA ALA A 18 -34.44 15.35 -3.64
C ALA A 18 -33.47 14.21 -3.35
N ILE A 19 -32.42 14.09 -4.17
CA ILE A 19 -31.29 13.19 -3.91
C ILE A 19 -30.41 13.89 -2.86
N PRO A 20 -30.19 13.33 -1.67
CA PRO A 20 -29.23 13.90 -0.73
C PRO A 20 -27.82 13.66 -1.29
N VAL A 21 -27.13 14.74 -1.66
CA VAL A 21 -25.69 14.72 -1.88
C VAL A 21 -25.03 14.58 -0.51
N VAL A 22 -24.58 13.37 -0.18
CA VAL A 22 -23.64 13.17 0.92
C VAL A 22 -22.30 13.75 0.46
N ALA A 23 -21.96 14.94 0.96
CA ALA A 23 -20.63 15.47 0.83
C ALA A 23 -19.68 14.56 1.61
N ALA A 24 -18.84 13.80 0.91
CA ALA A 24 -17.72 13.11 1.50
C ALA A 24 -16.70 14.15 1.95
N GLY A 25 -16.83 14.61 3.19
CA GLY A 25 -15.75 15.31 3.89
C GLY A 25 -14.66 14.29 4.22
N GLN A 26 -13.71 14.13 3.32
CA GLN A 26 -12.42 13.53 3.67
C GLN A 26 -11.46 14.69 3.94
N ASP A 27 -11.37 15.12 5.19
CA ASP A 27 -10.13 15.74 5.66
C ASP A 27 -9.06 14.67 5.50
N ALA A 28 -8.32 14.73 4.39
CA ALA A 28 -7.08 13.97 4.28
C ALA A 28 -6.23 14.39 5.48
N PRO A 29 -5.71 13.44 6.28
CA PRO A 29 -4.86 13.80 7.41
C PRO A 29 -3.74 14.70 6.89
N VAL A 30 -3.61 15.89 7.48
CA VAL A 30 -2.52 16.81 7.20
C VAL A 30 -1.24 16.04 7.49
N ARG A 31 -0.52 15.65 6.43
CA ARG A 31 0.76 14.96 6.56
C ARG A 31 1.70 15.88 7.31
N THR A 32 2.03 15.50 8.54
CA THR A 32 3.05 16.15 9.33
C THR A 32 4.34 16.18 8.50
N PRO A 33 5.09 17.29 8.46
CA PRO A 33 6.37 17.31 7.75
C PRO A 33 7.24 16.15 8.26
N PRO A 34 7.99 15.48 7.37
CA PRO A 34 8.79 14.33 7.74
C PRO A 34 9.73 14.68 8.90
N ASP A 35 9.68 13.89 9.97
CA ASP A 35 10.58 14.06 11.12
C ASP A 35 11.98 13.60 10.72
N LEU A 36 12.82 14.57 10.35
CA LEU A 36 14.18 14.32 9.89
C LEU A 36 14.99 13.47 10.89
N SER A 37 14.73 13.60 12.20
CA SER A 37 15.45 12.84 13.22
C SER A 37 15.05 11.36 13.19
N ARG A 38 13.74 11.08 13.06
CA ARG A 38 13.21 9.71 12.88
C ARG A 38 13.76 9.11 11.58
N PHE A 39 13.83 9.89 10.51
CA PHE A 39 14.42 9.47 9.24
C PHE A 39 15.90 9.08 9.38
N LEU A 40 16.72 9.94 9.97
CA LEU A 40 18.16 9.65 10.15
C LEU A 40 18.42 8.46 11.07
N SER A 41 17.47 8.15 11.95
CA SER A 41 17.54 7.06 12.92
C SER A 41 16.83 5.77 12.47
N PHE A 42 16.28 5.74 11.26
CA PHE A 42 15.47 4.63 10.72
C PHE A 42 14.29 4.22 11.61
N GLU A 43 13.71 5.18 12.33
CA GLU A 43 12.54 4.96 13.18
C GLU A 43 11.25 4.92 12.33
N SER A 44 10.18 4.39 12.92
CA SER A 44 8.84 4.46 12.31
C SER A 44 8.42 5.92 12.09
N GLN A 45 7.89 6.19 10.89
CA GLN A 45 7.36 7.50 10.50
C GLN A 45 5.88 7.67 10.86
N MET A 46 5.24 6.61 11.34
CA MET A 46 3.85 6.58 11.77
C MET A 46 3.74 6.14 13.22
N GLU A 47 2.69 6.62 13.88
CA GLU A 47 2.29 6.09 15.18
C GLU A 47 1.74 4.66 15.04
N PRO A 48 1.83 3.79 16.06
CA PRO A 48 1.52 2.37 15.92
C PRO A 48 0.13 2.06 15.35
N ALA A 49 -0.91 2.79 15.79
CA ALA A 49 -2.27 2.58 15.31
C ALA A 49 -2.46 2.97 13.83
N GLU A 50 -1.79 4.04 13.40
CA GLU A 50 -1.77 4.48 12.00
C GLU A 50 -1.03 3.46 11.13
N LEU A 51 0.14 3.00 11.58
CA LEU A 51 0.90 1.96 10.90
C LEU A 51 0.08 0.68 10.73
N ASP A 52 -0.62 0.23 11.78
CA ASP A 52 -1.48 -0.95 11.72
C ASP A 52 -2.61 -0.79 10.68
N GLN A 53 -3.17 0.41 10.56
CA GLN A 53 -4.15 0.71 9.53
C GLN A 53 -3.54 0.69 8.13
N ALA A 54 -2.44 1.40 7.91
CA ALA A 54 -1.74 1.43 6.64
C ALA A 54 -1.34 0.03 6.16
N VAL A 55 -0.91 -0.84 7.08
CA VAL A 55 -0.56 -2.24 6.78
C VAL A 55 -1.78 -3.05 6.32
N ARG A 56 -2.95 -2.84 6.95
CA ARG A 56 -4.20 -3.49 6.51
C ARG A 56 -4.59 -3.05 5.11
N GLU A 57 -4.52 -1.76 4.82
CA GLU A 57 -4.84 -1.19 3.51
C GLU A 57 -3.85 -1.69 2.43
N ALA A 58 -2.54 -1.63 2.71
CA ALA A 58 -1.49 -2.13 1.83
C ALA A 58 -1.65 -3.63 1.51
N SER A 59 -2.19 -4.44 2.42
CA SER A 59 -2.34 -5.89 2.23
C SER A 59 -3.26 -6.28 1.05
N ALA A 60 -4.04 -5.34 0.51
CA ALA A 60 -4.82 -5.53 -0.71
C ALA A 60 -3.94 -5.60 -1.99
N HIS A 61 -2.66 -5.24 -1.90
CA HIS A 61 -1.71 -5.22 -3.01
C HIS A 61 -0.61 -6.29 -2.84
N PRO A 62 0.03 -6.73 -3.94
CA PRO A 62 1.10 -7.71 -3.87
C PRO A 62 2.28 -7.22 -3.02
N LEU A 63 2.76 -8.07 -2.09
CA LEU A 63 3.94 -7.73 -1.28
C LEU A 63 5.16 -7.45 -2.18
N GLY A 64 5.90 -6.40 -1.86
CA GLY A 64 7.04 -5.93 -2.63
C GLY A 64 6.68 -4.97 -3.76
N SER A 65 5.42 -4.52 -3.84
CA SER A 65 5.00 -3.44 -4.74
C SER A 65 5.13 -2.05 -4.08
N MET A 66 4.91 -1.00 -4.85
CA MET A 66 4.86 0.38 -4.35
C MET A 66 3.81 0.58 -3.26
N GLU A 67 2.66 -0.09 -3.41
CA GLU A 67 1.49 0.02 -2.53
C GLU A 67 1.60 -0.91 -1.31
N ASN A 68 2.45 -1.93 -1.36
CA ASN A 68 2.73 -2.85 -0.27
C ASN A 68 4.23 -3.17 -0.19
N PRO A 69 5.06 -2.19 0.16
CA PRO A 69 6.50 -2.39 0.20
C PRO A 69 6.85 -3.38 1.31
N ILE A 70 7.92 -4.13 1.11
CA ILE A 70 8.44 -5.02 2.14
C ILE A 70 8.96 -4.16 3.30
N ARG A 71 8.32 -4.30 4.45
CA ARG A 71 8.75 -3.63 5.69
C ARG A 71 10.04 -4.28 6.21
N ALA A 72 11.03 -3.47 6.55
CA ALA A 72 12.33 -3.89 7.03
C ALA A 72 12.88 -2.97 8.12
N GLU A 73 13.73 -3.53 8.98
CA GLU A 73 14.51 -2.79 9.98
C GLU A 73 15.83 -2.29 9.35
N GLY A 74 15.79 -1.08 8.80
CA GLY A 74 16.95 -0.44 8.20
C GLY A 74 17.55 -1.18 6.99
N PRO A 75 18.69 -0.70 6.47
CA PRO A 75 19.42 -1.36 5.39
C PRO A 75 19.85 -2.82 5.71
N PRO A 76 20.24 -3.19 6.95
CA PRO A 76 20.51 -4.58 7.29
C PRO A 76 19.28 -5.49 7.15
N GLY A 77 18.10 -5.04 7.60
CA GLY A 77 16.86 -5.80 7.50
C GLY A 77 16.44 -6.06 6.04
N GLN A 78 16.67 -5.09 5.15
CA GLN A 78 16.42 -5.27 3.72
C GLN A 78 17.27 -6.39 3.12
N ARG A 79 18.59 -6.35 3.37
CA ARG A 79 19.52 -7.41 2.92
C ARG A 79 19.15 -8.76 3.50
N ALA A 80 18.88 -8.83 4.80
CA ALA A 80 18.48 -10.07 5.46
C ALA A 80 17.18 -10.67 4.91
N TYR A 81 16.23 -9.84 4.46
CA TYR A 81 15.04 -10.34 3.75
C TYR A 81 15.43 -10.98 2.41
N LEU A 82 16.21 -10.27 1.59
CA LEU A 82 16.62 -10.72 0.25
C LEU A 82 17.48 -11.99 0.31
N GLU A 83 18.39 -12.11 1.27
CA GLU A 83 19.24 -13.30 1.48
C GLU A 83 18.45 -14.55 1.88
N ARG A 84 17.25 -14.38 2.45
CA ARG A 84 16.35 -15.48 2.78
C ARG A 84 15.41 -15.88 1.65
N LEU A 85 15.22 -15.02 0.64
CA LEU A 85 14.41 -15.37 -0.51
C LEU A 85 15.00 -16.57 -1.23
N ARG A 86 14.13 -17.38 -1.81
CA ARG A 86 14.48 -18.54 -2.62
C ARG A 86 13.65 -18.56 -3.88
N CYS A 87 14.29 -18.83 -4.99
CA CYS A 87 13.66 -19.06 -6.29
C CYS A 87 12.80 -20.33 -6.24
N GLY A 88 12.03 -20.59 -7.30
CA GLY A 88 11.15 -21.76 -7.38
C GLY A 88 11.88 -23.11 -7.23
N ASP A 89 13.18 -23.14 -7.56
CA ASP A 89 14.07 -24.30 -7.43
C ASP A 89 14.79 -24.39 -6.06
N GLY A 90 14.52 -23.45 -5.15
CA GLY A 90 15.15 -23.41 -3.83
C GLY A 90 16.55 -22.77 -3.80
N THR A 91 17.05 -22.22 -4.92
CA THR A 91 18.32 -21.47 -4.94
C THR A 91 18.13 -20.04 -4.45
N ALA A 92 19.20 -19.39 -3.99
CA ALA A 92 19.16 -17.98 -3.61
C ALA A 92 19.16 -17.09 -4.87
N PRO A 93 18.28 -16.07 -4.96
CA PRO A 93 18.34 -15.13 -6.06
C PRO A 93 19.56 -14.21 -5.95
N ALA A 94 20.02 -13.71 -7.10
CA ALA A 94 20.90 -12.55 -7.14
C ALA A 94 20.08 -11.28 -6.90
N PHE A 95 20.64 -10.30 -6.19
CA PHE A 95 19.96 -9.02 -5.99
C PHE A 95 20.92 -7.83 -6.02
N LYS A 96 20.41 -6.68 -6.48
CA LYS A 96 21.13 -5.42 -6.53
C LYS A 96 20.20 -4.25 -6.22
N ARG A 97 20.60 -3.39 -5.29
CA ARG A 97 19.90 -2.13 -5.00
C ARG A 97 20.00 -1.19 -6.21
N GLN A 98 18.85 -0.65 -6.63
CA GLN A 98 18.73 0.28 -7.76
C GLN A 98 18.66 1.75 -7.32
N GLY A 99 18.28 2.00 -6.06
CA GLY A 99 18.19 3.35 -5.51
C GLY A 99 17.05 3.48 -4.50
N SER A 100 16.76 4.72 -4.13
CA SER A 100 15.58 5.11 -3.32
C SER A 100 14.68 6.01 -4.17
N GLY A 101 13.38 6.02 -3.89
CA GLY A 101 12.54 7.03 -4.53
C GLY A 101 11.08 6.98 -4.12
N GLY A 102 10.48 8.15 -3.91
CA GLY A 102 9.06 8.28 -3.62
C GLY A 102 8.68 7.97 -2.16
N PRO A 103 7.50 8.45 -1.73
CA PRO A 103 6.97 8.16 -0.41
C PRO A 103 6.43 6.73 -0.33
N SER A 104 6.65 6.09 0.80
CA SER A 104 6.01 4.84 1.16
C SER A 104 4.59 5.07 1.67
N PRO A 105 3.65 4.11 1.48
CA PRO A 105 2.38 4.07 2.20
C PRO A 105 2.55 4.08 3.74
N PHE A 106 3.74 3.77 4.25
CA PHE A 106 4.06 3.77 5.68
C PHE A 106 4.80 5.03 6.15
N GLY A 107 4.81 6.09 5.34
CA GLY A 107 5.38 7.40 5.69
C GLY A 107 6.90 7.51 5.49
N GLY A 108 7.60 6.40 5.29
CA GLY A 108 9.02 6.34 4.96
C GLY A 108 9.35 6.69 3.51
N VAL A 109 10.61 6.46 3.15
CA VAL A 109 11.10 6.43 1.76
C VAL A 109 11.35 4.99 1.38
N ILE A 110 10.92 4.61 0.19
CA ILE A 110 11.14 3.27 -0.35
C ILE A 110 12.47 3.15 -1.08
N ASP A 111 12.94 1.91 -1.13
CA ASP A 111 14.06 1.45 -1.93
C ASP A 111 13.62 0.44 -2.98
N TYR A 112 14.34 0.46 -4.10
CA TYR A 112 14.14 -0.48 -5.20
C TYR A 112 15.29 -1.48 -5.27
N TYR A 113 14.96 -2.75 -5.42
CA TYR A 113 15.91 -3.84 -5.63
C TYR A 113 15.57 -4.62 -6.89
N ALA A 114 16.54 -4.78 -7.77
CA ALA A 114 16.46 -5.78 -8.83
C ALA A 114 16.79 -7.14 -8.22
N VAL A 115 15.89 -8.11 -8.41
CA VAL A 115 16.05 -9.49 -7.94
C VAL A 115 15.89 -10.43 -9.12
N GLN A 116 16.82 -11.38 -9.26
CA GLN A 116 16.88 -12.29 -10.40
C GLN A 116 17.11 -13.73 -9.95
N CYS A 117 16.33 -14.63 -10.53
CA CYS A 117 16.51 -16.07 -10.42
C CYS A 117 17.04 -16.59 -11.76
N GLN A 118 18.25 -17.15 -11.79
CA GLN A 118 18.88 -17.70 -13.00
C GLN A 118 18.68 -16.81 -14.26
N GLU A 119 18.21 -17.38 -15.37
CA GLU A 119 17.90 -16.68 -16.62
C GLU A 119 16.47 -16.09 -16.67
N GLN A 120 15.76 -16.05 -15.54
CA GLN A 120 14.43 -15.46 -15.47
C GLN A 120 14.52 -13.93 -15.53
N MET A 121 13.38 -13.30 -15.87
CA MET A 121 13.27 -11.85 -15.90
C MET A 121 13.54 -11.25 -14.51
N ILE A 122 14.24 -10.12 -14.51
CA ILE A 122 14.50 -9.33 -13.30
C ILE A 122 13.17 -8.80 -12.76
N GLN A 123 12.90 -9.08 -11.49
CA GLN A 123 11.79 -8.50 -10.76
C GLN A 123 12.29 -7.30 -9.94
N SER A 124 11.55 -6.19 -9.98
CA SER A 124 11.80 -5.05 -9.09
C SER A 124 11.00 -5.24 -7.81
N LEU A 125 11.67 -5.30 -6.67
CA LEU A 125 11.06 -5.32 -5.34
C LEU A 125 11.20 -3.96 -4.68
N VAL A 126 10.12 -3.53 -4.04
CA VAL A 126 10.05 -2.30 -3.27
C VAL A 126 10.10 -2.62 -1.78
N MET A 127 10.95 -1.90 -1.05
CA MET A 127 11.17 -2.11 0.38
C MET A 127 11.13 -0.79 1.14
N ASP A 128 10.53 -0.78 2.33
CA ASP A 128 10.56 0.34 3.26
C ASP A 128 11.41 -0.07 4.48
N MET A 129 12.43 0.72 4.79
CA MET A 129 13.40 0.42 5.86
C MET A 129 13.08 1.05 7.22
N TYR A 130 11.97 1.77 7.35
CA TYR A 130 11.60 2.55 8.53
C TYR A 130 10.71 1.75 9.49
N HIS A 131 10.98 0.46 9.66
CA HIS A 131 10.19 -0.44 10.52
C HIS A 131 11.06 -1.11 11.59
N PRO A 132 11.45 -0.38 12.65
CA PRO A 132 12.35 -0.89 13.68
C PRO A 132 11.76 -2.13 14.36
N GLY A 133 12.57 -3.18 14.54
CA GLY A 133 12.18 -4.44 15.14
C GLY A 133 11.30 -5.34 14.25
N TYR A 134 10.90 -4.90 13.06
CA TYR A 134 10.06 -5.69 12.17
C TYR A 134 10.87 -6.60 11.25
N ARG A 135 10.42 -7.85 11.13
CA ARG A 135 10.98 -8.86 10.21
C ARG A 135 9.86 -9.42 9.35
N GLU A 136 9.85 -9.09 8.05
CA GLU A 136 8.87 -9.66 7.12
C GLU A 136 9.09 -11.17 6.96
N ARG A 137 8.05 -11.97 7.18
CA ARG A 137 8.15 -13.43 7.15
C ARG A 137 7.50 -14.03 5.90
N ARG A 138 6.73 -13.24 5.16
CA ARG A 138 6.07 -13.69 3.93
C ARG A 138 7.00 -13.54 2.73
N PRO A 139 6.98 -14.48 1.78
CA PRO A 139 7.66 -14.28 0.51
C PRO A 139 6.88 -13.27 -0.35
N VAL A 140 7.60 -12.54 -1.20
CA VAL A 140 6.99 -11.85 -2.34
C VAL A 140 6.46 -12.87 -3.37
N PRO A 141 5.49 -12.49 -4.21
CA PRO A 141 4.96 -13.39 -5.23
C PRO A 141 6.05 -13.96 -6.15
N GLY A 142 6.01 -15.28 -6.37
CA GLY A 142 7.00 -16.00 -7.21
C GLY A 142 8.22 -16.51 -6.45
N PHE A 143 8.32 -16.24 -5.14
CA PHE A 143 9.43 -16.68 -4.29
C PHE A 143 8.93 -17.57 -3.15
N THR A 144 9.86 -18.32 -2.56
CA THR A 144 9.73 -18.85 -1.21
C THR A 144 10.70 -18.11 -0.27
N ILE A 145 10.57 -18.28 1.03
CA ILE A 145 11.43 -17.60 2.00
C ILE A 145 11.82 -18.54 3.14
N ARG A 146 13.11 -18.52 3.51
CA ARG A 146 13.57 -19.21 4.71
C ARG A 146 13.01 -18.55 5.98
N PRO A 147 12.80 -19.28 7.09
CA PRO A 147 12.44 -18.69 8.37
C PRO A 147 13.40 -17.56 8.78
N ALA A 148 12.88 -16.54 9.45
CA ALA A 148 13.72 -15.53 10.09
C ALA A 148 14.33 -16.16 11.35
N GLU A 149 15.66 -16.19 11.42
CA GLU A 149 16.41 -16.53 12.63
C GLU A 149 16.37 -15.38 13.65
#